data_AF-A0A072V3P3-F1
#
_entry.id   AF-A0A072V3P3-F1
#
_cell.length_a   1.000
_cell.length_b   1.000
_cell.length_c   1.000
_cell.angle_alpha   90.00
_cell.angle_beta   90.00
_cell.angle_gamma   90.00
#
_symmetry.space_group_name_H-M   'P 1'
#
loop_
_entity.id
_entity.type
_entity.pdbx_description
1 polymer ?
#
loop_
_entity_poly.entity_id
_entity_poly.type
_entity_poly.pdbx_seq_one_letter_code
_entity_poly.pdbx_strand_id
1 'polypeptide(L)'
;MKNTERIANLALLGLTLAPLVLKVDPNLNVVLTACITVFVGCYRSVKPTAPTETMSKEHAMRFPFVGSAMLLSLFLLFKFLSKDLVNTVLTGYFFVLGIVALSATLLPSIKRFLPNHWNDDLIVWRFPYFRSVEIEFTRSQIVAAVPGTFFCAWYALRKHWLANNILGLAFCIQGIEMLSLGSFKTGAILLAGLFVYDIFWVFFTPVMVSVAKSFDAPIKLLFPTADSARPFSMLGLGDIVIPGIFVALALRFDVSRGRKPQYFKSAFLGYTFGLVLTIVVMNWFQAAQPALLYIVPAVIGFLAAHCIWNGEVKQFEIS
;
A
#
# COMPACT_ATOMS: atom_id res chain seq x y z
N MET A 1 7.91 -20.53 1.63
CA MET A 1 7.69 -19.07 1.56
C MET A 1 8.18 -18.47 0.24
N LYS A 2 9.47 -18.58 -0.12
CA LYS A 2 10.04 -17.98 -1.35
C LYS A 2 9.36 -18.38 -2.68
N ASN A 3 8.90 -19.63 -2.83
CA ASN A 3 8.22 -20.06 -4.06
C ASN A 3 6.79 -19.49 -4.20
N THR A 4 6.06 -19.39 -3.08
CA THR A 4 4.71 -18.82 -3.06
C THR A 4 4.72 -17.34 -3.40
N GLU A 5 5.69 -16.59 -2.85
CA GLU A 5 5.91 -15.18 -3.18
C GLU A 5 6.21 -14.98 -4.68
N ARG A 6 7.04 -15.85 -5.28
CA ARG A 6 7.36 -15.77 -6.72
C ARG A 6 6.13 -15.98 -7.60
N ILE A 7 5.31 -16.98 -7.28
CA ILE A 7 4.07 -17.25 -8.02
C ILE A 7 3.13 -16.04 -7.90
N ALA A 8 3.01 -15.46 -6.71
CA ALA A 8 2.21 -14.27 -6.49
C ALA A 8 2.72 -13.05 -7.26
N ASN A 9 4.04 -12.82 -7.30
CA ASN A 9 4.65 -11.74 -8.10
C ASN A 9 4.43 -11.93 -9.60
N LEU A 10 4.54 -13.16 -10.11
CA LEU A 10 4.24 -13.47 -11.51
C LEU A 10 2.76 -13.29 -11.83
N ALA A 11 1.86 -13.69 -10.93
CA ALA A 11 0.43 -13.46 -11.07
C ALA A 11 0.09 -11.95 -11.07
N LEU A 12 0.73 -11.16 -10.20
CA LEU A 12 0.54 -9.71 -10.15
C LEU A 12 0.99 -9.03 -11.45
N LEU A 13 2.15 -9.45 -11.99
CA LEU A 13 2.64 -8.97 -13.28
C LEU A 13 1.68 -9.35 -14.41
N GLY A 14 1.20 -10.60 -14.42
CA GLY A 14 0.19 -11.07 -15.37
C GLY A 14 -1.10 -10.26 -15.35
N LEU A 15 -1.67 -10.01 -14.15
CA LEU A 15 -2.88 -9.21 -13.99
C LEU A 15 -2.69 -7.74 -14.38
N THR A 16 -1.51 -7.18 -14.13
CA THR A 16 -1.19 -5.79 -14.49
C THR A 16 -1.06 -5.62 -16.00
N LEU A 17 -0.53 -6.62 -16.71
CA LEU A 17 -0.37 -6.61 -18.16
C LEU A 17 -1.61 -7.10 -18.92
N ALA A 18 -2.47 -7.94 -18.31
CA ALA A 18 -3.62 -8.52 -18.98
C ALA A 18 -4.56 -7.50 -19.66
N PRO A 19 -4.86 -6.32 -19.07
CA PRO A 19 -5.69 -5.30 -19.72
C PRO A 19 -5.10 -4.69 -20.99
N LEU A 20 -3.81 -4.91 -21.29
CA LEU A 20 -3.19 -4.46 -22.54
C LEU A 20 -3.59 -5.34 -23.73
N VAL A 21 -3.94 -6.61 -23.47
CA VAL A 21 -4.16 -7.62 -24.51
C VAL A 21 -5.61 -8.10 -24.52
N LEU A 22 -6.25 -8.15 -23.35
CA LEU A 22 -7.58 -8.70 -23.16
C LEU A 22 -8.51 -7.68 -22.50
N LYS A 23 -9.80 -7.74 -22.84
CA LYS A 23 -10.84 -7.04 -22.07
C LYS A 23 -11.09 -7.80 -20.77
N VAL A 24 -10.49 -7.30 -19.69
CA VAL A 24 -10.67 -7.85 -18.34
C VAL A 24 -11.76 -7.08 -17.62
N ASP A 25 -12.62 -7.77 -16.88
CA ASP A 25 -13.59 -7.12 -15.99
C ASP A 25 -12.84 -6.23 -14.97
N PRO A 26 -13.11 -4.92 -14.92
CA PRO A 26 -12.37 -4.00 -14.05
C PRO A 26 -12.56 -4.31 -12.56
N ASN A 27 -13.75 -4.72 -12.15
CA ASN A 27 -14.05 -5.03 -10.76
C ASN A 27 -13.27 -6.26 -10.29
N LEU A 28 -13.23 -7.30 -11.11
CA LEU A 28 -12.42 -8.49 -10.84
C LEU A 28 -10.94 -8.14 -10.79
N ASN A 29 -10.45 -7.32 -11.72
CA ASN A 29 -9.04 -6.95 -11.76
C ASN A 29 -8.62 -6.13 -10.52
N VAL A 30 -9.48 -5.22 -10.07
CA VAL A 30 -9.28 -4.45 -8.82
C VAL A 30 -9.11 -5.40 -7.63
N VAL A 31 -10.05 -6.33 -7.44
CA VAL A 31 -10.02 -7.27 -6.30
C VAL A 31 -8.78 -8.15 -6.36
N LEU A 32 -8.52 -8.79 -7.50
CA LEU A 32 -7.39 -9.71 -7.64
C LEU A 32 -6.06 -8.98 -7.45
N THR A 33 -5.89 -7.81 -8.08
CA THR A 33 -4.67 -7.02 -7.96
C THR A 33 -4.45 -6.59 -6.51
N ALA A 34 -5.47 -6.07 -5.83
CA ALA A 34 -5.36 -5.64 -4.43
C ALA A 34 -5.05 -6.81 -3.48
N CYS A 35 -5.77 -7.93 -3.60
CA CYS A 35 -5.55 -9.12 -2.78
C CYS A 35 -4.14 -9.70 -2.98
N ILE A 36 -3.67 -9.83 -4.22
CA ILE A 36 -2.31 -10.34 -4.48
C ILE A 36 -1.25 -9.36 -3.98
N THR A 37 -1.48 -8.05 -4.10
CA THR A 37 -0.56 -7.03 -3.58
C THR A 37 -0.42 -7.11 -2.06
N VAL A 38 -1.55 -7.19 -1.34
CA VAL A 38 -1.53 -7.40 0.12
C VAL A 38 -0.84 -8.71 0.46
N PHE A 39 -1.15 -9.79 -0.24
CA PHE A 39 -0.50 -11.08 -0.01
C PHE A 39 1.02 -11.00 -0.17
N VAL A 40 1.52 -10.47 -1.29
CA VAL A 40 2.96 -10.28 -1.54
C VAL A 40 3.58 -9.41 -0.45
N GLY A 41 2.96 -8.26 -0.14
CA GLY A 41 3.42 -7.34 0.90
C GLY A 41 3.53 -8.03 2.26
N CYS A 42 2.51 -8.77 2.69
CA CYS A 42 2.52 -9.50 3.96
C CYS A 42 3.67 -10.50 4.02
N TYR A 43 3.88 -11.31 2.98
CA TYR A 43 4.96 -12.32 3.00
C TYR A 43 6.35 -11.69 2.97
N ARG A 44 6.55 -10.57 2.26
CA ARG A 44 7.80 -9.81 2.28
C ARG A 44 8.07 -9.11 3.60
N SER A 45 7.01 -8.72 4.29
CA SER A 45 7.07 -8.09 5.60
C SER A 45 7.68 -9.01 6.68
N VAL A 46 7.66 -10.34 6.48
CA VAL A 46 8.22 -11.32 7.41
C VAL A 46 9.73 -11.43 7.19
N LYS A 47 10.50 -10.70 7.99
CA LYS A 47 11.97 -10.71 7.97
C LYS A 47 12.53 -11.17 9.33
N PRO A 48 13.75 -11.76 9.35
CA PRO A 48 14.41 -12.14 10.60
C PRO A 48 14.81 -10.93 11.46
N THR A 49 15.05 -9.79 10.82
CA THR A 49 15.41 -8.52 11.46
C THR A 49 14.18 -7.80 11.97
N ALA A 50 14.30 -7.14 13.12
CA ALA A 50 13.24 -6.30 13.66
C ALA A 50 12.78 -5.26 12.62
N PRO A 51 11.48 -4.96 12.54
CA PRO A 51 10.96 -3.95 11.62
C PRO A 51 11.60 -2.58 11.89
N THR A 52 11.99 -1.90 10.82
CA THR A 52 12.69 -0.60 10.87
C THR A 52 11.84 0.49 11.52
N GLU A 53 10.51 0.47 11.29
CA GLU A 53 9.57 1.38 11.94
C GLU A 53 8.39 0.63 12.54
N THR A 54 8.26 0.69 13.86
CA THR A 54 7.08 0.22 14.59
C THR A 54 6.20 1.39 14.99
N MET A 55 4.97 1.43 14.50
CA MET A 55 3.99 2.42 14.92
C MET A 55 3.55 2.18 16.37
N SER A 56 3.76 3.19 17.20
CA SER A 56 3.24 3.24 18.57
C SER A 56 1.76 3.63 18.59
N LYS A 57 1.08 3.41 19.72
CA LYS A 57 -0.32 3.81 19.93
C LYS A 57 -0.52 5.31 19.68
N GLU A 58 0.42 6.14 20.12
CA GLU A 58 0.35 7.59 19.94
C GLU A 58 0.43 7.99 18.46
N HIS A 59 1.33 7.37 17.69
CA HIS A 59 1.43 7.61 16.25
C HIS A 59 0.16 7.15 15.52
N ALA A 60 -0.40 6.00 15.90
CA ALA A 60 -1.66 5.50 15.33
C ALA A 60 -2.84 6.45 15.56
N MET A 61 -3.00 6.99 16.78
CA MET A 61 -4.08 7.93 17.09
C MET A 61 -3.94 9.27 16.34
N ARG A 62 -2.70 9.72 16.11
CA ARG A 62 -2.43 10.97 15.37
C ARG A 62 -2.63 10.81 13.86
N PHE A 63 -2.61 9.59 13.35
CA PHE A 63 -2.62 9.32 11.91
C PHE A 63 -3.83 9.92 11.17
N PRO A 64 -5.09 9.79 11.62
CA PRO A 64 -6.24 10.44 10.99
C PRO A 64 -6.15 11.97 10.97
N PHE A 65 -5.59 12.57 12.02
CA PHE A 65 -5.44 14.03 12.13
C PHE A 65 -4.35 14.55 11.19
N VAL A 66 -3.21 13.86 11.13
CA VAL A 66 -2.13 14.19 10.19
C VAL A 66 -2.60 14.02 8.75
N GLY A 67 -3.32 12.94 8.44
CA GLY A 67 -3.95 12.73 7.13
C GLY A 67 -4.92 13.85 6.78
N SER A 68 -5.75 14.28 7.74
CA SER A 68 -6.71 15.38 7.57
C SER A 68 -6.02 16.71 7.28
N ALA A 69 -4.96 17.02 8.03
CA ALA A 69 -4.16 18.22 7.80
C ALA A 69 -3.50 18.18 6.42
N MET A 70 -2.88 17.06 6.04
CA MET A 70 -2.26 16.88 4.72
C MET A 70 -3.27 17.04 3.58
N LEU A 71 -4.43 16.40 3.68
CA LEU A 71 -5.50 16.47 2.67
C LEU A 71 -6.02 17.90 2.52
N LEU A 72 -6.27 18.59 3.64
CA LEU A 72 -6.73 19.97 3.64
C LEU A 72 -5.66 20.91 3.08
N SER A 73 -4.40 20.76 3.49
CA SER A 73 -3.28 21.54 2.94
C SER A 73 -3.17 21.36 1.44
N LEU A 74 -3.24 20.13 0.94
CA LEU A 74 -3.19 19.85 -0.49
C LEU A 74 -4.39 20.43 -1.24
N PHE A 75 -5.58 20.40 -0.65
CA PHE A 75 -6.76 21.07 -1.19
C PHE A 75 -6.58 22.58 -1.28
N LEU A 76 -6.05 23.22 -0.24
CA LEU A 76 -5.76 24.65 -0.26
C LEU A 76 -4.68 24.97 -1.31
N LEU A 77 -3.64 24.14 -1.46
CA LEU A 77 -2.63 24.30 -2.51
C LEU A 77 -3.27 24.29 -3.90
N PHE A 78 -4.14 23.32 -4.21
CA PHE A 78 -4.86 23.30 -5.50
C PHE A 78 -5.87 24.44 -5.67
N LYS A 79 -6.34 25.03 -4.56
CA LYS A 79 -7.25 26.18 -4.59
C LYS A 79 -6.53 27.49 -4.86
N PHE A 80 -5.31 27.66 -4.35
CA PHE A 80 -4.57 28.93 -4.42
C PHE A 80 -3.41 28.94 -5.44
N LEU A 81 -2.92 27.79 -5.88
CA LEU A 81 -1.84 27.66 -6.87
C LEU A 81 -2.35 27.02 -8.16
N SER A 82 -1.59 27.19 -9.24
CA SER A 82 -1.90 26.52 -10.50
C SER A 82 -1.75 25.00 -10.38
N LYS A 83 -2.71 24.26 -10.94
CA LYS A 83 -2.71 22.78 -10.90
C LYS A 83 -1.44 22.20 -11.50
N ASP A 84 -0.91 22.81 -12.56
CA ASP A 84 0.29 22.35 -13.24
C ASP A 84 1.53 22.49 -12.35
N LEU A 85 1.65 23.58 -11.58
CA LEU A 85 2.76 23.76 -10.65
C LEU A 85 2.71 22.70 -9.55
N VAL A 86 1.55 22.53 -8.91
CA VAL A 86 1.36 21.54 -7.83
C VAL A 86 1.63 20.13 -8.35
N ASN A 87 1.06 19.75 -9.51
CA ASN A 87 1.28 18.43 -10.10
C ASN A 87 2.73 18.22 -10.56
N THR A 88 3.44 19.26 -11.02
CA THR A 88 4.86 19.16 -11.39
C THR A 88 5.73 18.88 -10.17
N VAL A 89 5.51 19.63 -9.07
CA VAL A 89 6.21 19.41 -7.80
C VAL A 89 5.94 18.02 -7.24
N LEU A 90 4.67 17.60 -7.24
CA LEU A 90 4.28 16.26 -6.81
C LEU A 90 4.89 15.17 -7.70
N THR A 91 4.90 15.36 -9.02
CA THR A 91 5.54 14.41 -9.95
C THR A 91 7.02 14.26 -9.63
N GLY A 92 7.73 15.36 -9.33
CA GLY A 92 9.12 15.32 -8.88
C GLY A 92 9.30 14.56 -7.56
N TYR A 93 8.41 14.77 -6.59
CA TYR A 93 8.40 14.04 -5.32
C TYR A 93 8.19 12.52 -5.53
N PHE A 94 7.15 12.14 -6.27
CA PHE A 94 6.86 10.74 -6.58
C PHE A 94 7.88 10.09 -7.51
N PHE A 95 8.62 10.87 -8.29
CA PHE A 95 9.74 10.37 -9.09
C PHE A 95 10.85 9.83 -8.18
N VAL A 96 11.28 10.61 -7.19
CA VAL A 96 12.33 10.20 -6.24
C VAL A 96 11.86 9.02 -5.40
N LEU A 97 10.66 9.12 -4.81
CA LEU A 97 10.08 7.99 -4.06
C LEU A 97 9.92 6.75 -4.93
N GLY A 98 9.51 6.92 -6.19
CA GLY A 98 9.32 5.83 -7.14
C GLY A 98 10.60 5.07 -7.43
N ILE A 99 11.74 5.76 -7.58
CA ILE A 99 13.06 5.13 -7.74
C ILE A 99 13.39 4.28 -6.51
N VAL A 100 13.17 4.81 -5.31
CA VAL A 100 13.45 4.09 -4.05
C VAL A 100 12.53 2.87 -3.92
N ALA A 101 11.23 3.03 -4.14
CA ALA A 101 10.26 1.94 -4.02
C ALA A 101 10.47 0.85 -5.09
N LEU A 102 10.72 1.22 -6.35
CA LEU A 102 10.99 0.25 -7.42
C LEU A 102 12.31 -0.48 -7.20
N SER A 103 13.37 0.23 -6.82
CA SER A 103 14.67 -0.40 -6.55
C SER A 103 14.57 -1.37 -5.38
N ALA A 104 13.91 -1.00 -4.28
CA ALA A 104 13.66 -1.88 -3.14
C ALA A 104 12.79 -3.09 -3.54
N THR A 105 11.78 -2.89 -4.38
CA THR A 105 10.91 -3.97 -4.86
C THR A 105 11.68 -4.95 -5.77
N LEU A 106 12.56 -4.45 -6.64
CA LEU A 106 13.37 -5.25 -7.56
C LEU A 106 14.60 -5.89 -6.90
N LEU A 107 15.04 -5.35 -5.77
CA LEU A 107 16.29 -5.75 -5.11
C LEU A 107 16.38 -7.27 -4.86
N PRO A 108 15.37 -7.97 -4.32
CA PRO A 108 15.46 -9.43 -4.09
C PRO A 108 15.61 -10.25 -5.38
N SER A 109 15.14 -9.74 -6.51
CA SER A 109 15.31 -10.38 -7.83
C SER A 109 16.72 -10.14 -8.37
N ILE A 110 17.25 -8.92 -8.22
CA ILE A 110 18.58 -8.52 -8.72
C ILE A 110 19.71 -9.12 -7.87
N LYS A 111 19.55 -9.17 -6.54
CA LYS A 111 20.56 -9.72 -5.61
C LYS A 111 20.96 -11.17 -5.94
N ARG A 112 20.11 -11.92 -6.64
CA ARG A 112 20.39 -13.30 -7.09
C ARG A 112 21.44 -13.38 -8.20
N PHE A 113 21.55 -12.33 -9.01
CA PHE A 113 22.46 -12.28 -10.15
C PHE A 113 23.73 -11.48 -9.85
N LEU A 114 23.77 -10.77 -8.72
CA LEU A 114 24.92 -9.99 -8.31
C LEU A 114 25.87 -10.80 -7.42
N PRO A 115 27.19 -10.53 -7.49
CA PRO A 115 28.16 -11.11 -6.56
C PRO A 115 27.84 -10.79 -5.09
N ASN A 116 28.05 -11.74 -4.18
CA ASN A 116 27.72 -11.58 -2.75
C ASN A 116 28.36 -10.33 -2.10
N HIS A 117 29.57 -9.96 -2.49
CA HIS A 117 30.25 -8.77 -1.96
C HIS A 117 29.52 -7.44 -2.25
N TRP A 118 28.66 -7.36 -3.27
CA TRP A 118 27.83 -6.16 -3.54
C TRP A 118 26.55 -6.11 -2.70
N ASN A 119 26.24 -7.18 -1.97
CA ASN A 119 25.07 -7.28 -1.12
C ASN A 119 25.39 -6.97 0.34
N ASP A 120 26.65 -7.14 0.76
CA ASP A 120 27.09 -7.08 2.15
C ASP A 120 27.85 -5.77 2.48
N ASP A 121 28.42 -5.08 1.47
CA ASP A 121 29.08 -3.78 1.65
C ASP A 121 28.06 -2.65 1.85
N LEU A 122 27.73 -2.35 3.11
CA LEU A 122 26.97 -1.17 3.52
C LEU A 122 27.85 0.09 3.42
N ILE A 123 27.50 1.00 2.52
CA ILE A 123 28.10 2.34 2.44
C ILE A 123 27.23 3.26 3.29
N VAL A 124 27.73 3.62 4.47
CA VAL A 124 27.06 4.57 5.37
C VAL A 124 27.58 5.97 5.03
N TRP A 125 26.69 6.82 4.49
CA TRP A 125 27.03 8.21 4.22
C TRP A 125 26.47 9.11 5.33
N ARG A 126 27.39 9.77 6.06
CA ARG A 126 27.06 10.71 7.13
C ARG A 126 27.21 12.13 6.62
N PHE A 127 26.12 12.89 6.57
CA PHE A 127 26.19 14.31 6.25
C PHE A 127 26.74 15.10 7.45
N PRO A 128 27.82 15.89 7.28
CA PRO A 128 28.41 16.63 8.40
C PRO A 128 27.50 17.71 9.00
N TYR A 129 26.47 18.17 8.27
CA TYR A 129 25.57 19.25 8.71
C TYR A 129 24.21 18.76 9.25
N PHE A 130 23.76 17.55 8.86
CA PHE A 130 22.47 16.98 9.29
C PHE A 130 22.72 15.73 10.13
N ARG A 131 22.95 15.94 11.44
CA ARG A 131 23.36 14.92 12.42
C ARG A 131 22.36 13.77 12.64
N SER A 132 21.18 13.82 12.01
CA SER A 132 20.07 12.88 12.16
C SER A 132 19.70 12.14 10.86
N VAL A 133 20.45 12.34 9.78
CA VAL A 133 20.21 11.67 8.49
C VAL A 133 21.42 10.79 8.16
N GLU A 134 21.40 9.55 8.65
CA GLU A 134 22.31 8.50 8.18
C GLU A 134 21.66 7.85 6.97
N ILE A 135 22.31 7.93 5.80
CA ILE A 135 21.80 7.22 4.62
C ILE A 135 22.69 6.00 4.37
N GLU A 136 22.09 4.83 4.55
CA GLU A 136 22.71 3.54 4.30
C GLU A 136 22.35 3.09 2.89
N PHE A 137 23.37 2.92 2.03
CA PHE A 137 23.17 2.36 0.69
C PHE A 137 24.08 1.18 0.43
N THR A 138 23.53 0.13 -0.16
CA THR A 138 24.32 -0.99 -0.68
C THR A 138 24.64 -0.77 -2.16
N ARG A 139 25.78 -1.24 -2.67
CA ARG A 139 26.09 -1.21 -4.11
C ARG A 139 25.01 -1.87 -4.97
N SER A 140 24.39 -2.94 -4.46
CA SER A 140 23.23 -3.59 -5.10
C SER A 140 22.00 -2.69 -5.25
N GLN A 141 21.76 -1.76 -4.31
CA GLN A 141 20.66 -0.78 -4.43
C GLN A 141 20.92 0.26 -5.51
N ILE A 142 22.17 0.69 -5.69
CA ILE A 142 22.55 1.61 -6.77
C ILE A 142 22.29 0.96 -8.12
N VAL A 143 22.70 -0.31 -8.30
CA VAL A 143 22.44 -1.06 -9.53
C VAL A 143 20.94 -1.26 -9.75
N ALA A 144 20.17 -1.54 -8.69
CA ALA A 144 18.71 -1.66 -8.77
C ALA A 144 18.00 -0.33 -9.06
N ALA A 145 18.60 0.81 -8.71
CA ALA A 145 18.05 2.14 -8.97
C ALA A 145 18.16 2.55 -10.45
N VAL A 146 19.16 2.08 -11.20
CA VAL A 146 19.33 2.39 -12.63
C VAL A 146 18.07 2.08 -13.46
N PRO A 147 17.53 0.85 -13.49
CA PRO A 147 16.30 0.56 -14.21
C PRO A 147 15.08 1.31 -13.64
N GLY A 148 15.05 1.54 -12.32
CA GLY A 148 14.02 2.34 -11.67
C GLY A 148 13.97 3.79 -12.16
N THR A 149 15.13 4.42 -12.35
CA THR A 149 15.25 5.79 -12.88
C THR A 149 14.73 5.89 -14.31
N PHE A 150 15.10 4.96 -15.19
CA PHE A 150 14.58 4.92 -16.55
C PHE A 150 13.06 4.74 -16.58
N PHE A 151 12.53 3.88 -15.70
CA PHE A 151 11.09 3.66 -15.59
C PHE A 151 10.34 4.90 -15.08
N CYS A 152 10.85 5.56 -14.03
CA CYS A 152 10.29 6.80 -13.52
C CYS A 152 10.37 7.95 -14.54
N ALA A 153 11.44 8.00 -15.36
CA ALA A 153 11.54 8.98 -16.45
C ALA A 153 10.49 8.73 -17.53
N TRP A 154 10.27 7.47 -17.91
CA TRP A 154 9.18 7.11 -18.81
C TRP A 154 7.81 7.50 -18.24
N TYR A 155 7.58 7.26 -16.95
CA TYR A 155 6.36 7.70 -16.27
C TYR A 155 6.19 9.22 -16.32
N ALA A 156 7.23 10.00 -15.99
CA ALA A 156 7.15 11.47 -15.98
C ALA A 156 6.84 12.05 -17.38
N LEU A 157 7.33 11.42 -18.45
CA LEU A 157 7.11 11.88 -19.82
C LEU A 157 5.75 11.47 -20.40
N ARG A 158 5.26 10.25 -20.09
CA ARG A 158 4.08 9.67 -20.75
C ARG A 158 2.85 9.60 -19.84
N LYS A 159 3.03 9.64 -18.52
CA LYS A 159 1.99 9.45 -17.48
C LYS A 159 1.04 8.29 -17.81
N HIS A 160 1.60 7.21 -18.35
CA HIS A 160 0.81 6.08 -18.81
C HIS A 160 0.20 5.34 -17.62
N TRP A 161 -1.06 4.92 -17.70
CA TRP A 161 -1.77 4.24 -16.61
C TRP A 161 -1.04 2.97 -16.12
N LEU A 162 -0.38 2.24 -17.03
CA LEU A 162 0.42 1.07 -16.68
C LEU A 162 1.62 1.45 -15.78
N ALA A 163 2.32 2.52 -16.14
CA ALA A 163 3.46 3.02 -15.38
C ALA A 163 3.02 3.50 -13.99
N ASN A 164 1.89 4.21 -13.95
CA ASN A 164 1.22 4.63 -12.72
C ASN A 164 0.90 3.43 -11.81
N ASN A 165 0.32 2.36 -12.36
CA ASN A 165 -0.04 1.18 -11.58
C ASN A 165 1.20 0.43 -11.08
N ILE A 166 2.23 0.26 -11.90
CA ILE A 166 3.47 -0.41 -11.48
C ILE A 166 4.13 0.37 -10.32
N LEU A 167 4.16 1.70 -10.40
CA LEU A 167 4.64 2.55 -9.30
C LEU A 167 3.75 2.43 -8.06
N GLY A 168 2.42 2.50 -8.22
CA GLY A 168 1.47 2.35 -7.13
C GLY A 168 1.60 1.01 -6.42
N LEU A 169 1.73 -0.09 -7.16
CA LEU A 169 1.96 -1.43 -6.63
C LEU A 169 3.28 -1.53 -5.86
N ALA A 170 4.36 -0.93 -6.38
CA ALA A 170 5.64 -0.86 -5.68
C ALA A 170 5.51 -0.07 -4.36
N PHE A 171 4.79 1.05 -4.35
CA PHE A 171 4.48 1.78 -3.11
C PHE A 171 3.65 0.96 -2.13
N CYS A 172 2.67 0.20 -2.62
CA CYS A 172 1.87 -0.66 -1.75
C CYS A 172 2.71 -1.77 -1.11
N ILE A 173 3.50 -2.50 -1.90
CA ILE A 173 4.36 -3.57 -1.40
C ILE A 173 5.36 -3.00 -0.39
N GLN A 174 6.04 -1.91 -0.74
CA GLN A 174 7.02 -1.29 0.14
C GLN A 174 6.39 -0.74 1.43
N GLY A 175 5.20 -0.14 1.33
CA GLY A 175 4.45 0.36 2.48
C GLY A 175 4.09 -0.75 3.47
N ILE A 176 3.59 -1.89 2.99
CA ILE A 176 3.26 -3.06 3.83
C ILE A 176 4.53 -3.73 4.37
N GLU A 177 5.61 -3.74 3.58
CA GLU A 177 6.89 -4.35 3.96
C GLU A 177 7.59 -3.58 5.09
N MET A 178 7.65 -2.24 4.99
CA MET A 178 8.36 -1.36 5.92
C MET A 178 7.59 -1.04 7.19
N LEU A 179 6.31 -0.73 7.07
CA LEU A 179 5.50 -0.31 8.21
C LEU A 179 5.11 -1.52 9.04
N SER A 180 5.39 -1.48 10.35
CA SER A 180 4.92 -2.48 11.29
C SER A 180 4.07 -1.83 12.37
N LEU A 181 2.99 -2.51 12.74
CA LEU A 181 2.28 -2.20 13.97
C LEU A 181 2.97 -2.91 15.14
N GLY A 182 3.06 -2.24 16.29
CA GLY A 182 3.64 -2.84 17.49
C GLY A 182 2.73 -3.86 18.18
N SER A 183 1.40 -3.69 18.04
CA SER A 183 0.39 -4.54 18.67
C SER A 183 -0.90 -4.57 17.86
N PHE A 184 -1.73 -5.58 18.07
CA PHE A 184 -3.06 -5.62 17.45
C PHE A 184 -3.97 -4.51 17.98
N LYS A 185 -3.79 -4.09 19.24
CA LYS A 185 -4.52 -2.94 19.82
C LYS A 185 -4.20 -1.65 19.07
N THR A 186 -2.92 -1.38 18.83
CA THR A 186 -2.51 -0.21 18.03
C THR A 186 -3.09 -0.28 16.63
N GLY A 187 -3.09 -1.47 16.01
CA GLY A 187 -3.71 -1.72 14.72
C GLY A 187 -5.22 -1.43 14.69
N ALA A 188 -5.95 -1.91 15.68
CA ALA A 188 -7.39 -1.67 15.80
C ALA A 188 -7.70 -0.17 16.01
N ILE A 189 -6.89 0.54 16.81
CA ILE A 189 -7.01 1.99 17.00
C ILE A 189 -6.77 2.75 15.69
N LEU A 190 -5.71 2.39 14.95
CA LEU A 190 -5.40 2.99 13.65
C LEU A 190 -6.57 2.79 12.67
N LEU A 191 -7.05 1.56 12.52
CA LEU A 191 -8.14 1.21 11.60
C LEU A 191 -9.46 1.88 12.02
N ALA A 192 -9.79 1.93 13.30
CA ALA A 192 -10.98 2.62 13.79
C ALA A 192 -10.91 4.13 13.56
N GLY A 193 -9.74 4.74 13.78
CA GLY A 193 -9.53 6.16 13.47
C GLY A 193 -9.68 6.46 11.98
N LEU A 194 -9.13 5.59 11.12
CA LEU A 194 -9.21 5.73 9.67
C LEU A 194 -10.59 5.40 9.10
N PHE A 195 -11.35 4.53 9.76
CA PHE A 195 -12.77 4.32 9.46
C PHE A 195 -13.58 5.61 9.60
N VAL A 196 -13.42 6.33 10.72
CA VAL A 196 -14.12 7.61 10.93
C VAL A 196 -13.61 8.68 9.96
N TYR A 197 -12.30 8.73 9.73
CA TYR A 197 -11.68 9.64 8.75
C TYR A 197 -12.30 9.49 7.36
N ASP A 198 -12.39 8.26 6.86
CA ASP A 198 -12.85 7.99 5.49
C ASP A 198 -14.32 8.38 5.33
N ILE A 199 -15.16 8.04 6.30
CA ILE A 199 -16.57 8.46 6.34
C ILE A 199 -16.69 9.98 6.33
N PHE A 200 -15.93 10.68 7.18
CA PHE A 200 -15.99 12.13 7.28
C PHE A 200 -15.60 12.80 5.96
N TRP A 201 -14.44 12.45 5.40
CA TRP A 201 -13.90 13.13 4.22
C TRP A 201 -14.59 12.74 2.91
N VAL A 202 -15.16 11.53 2.81
CA VAL A 202 -15.90 11.09 1.61
C VAL A 202 -17.34 11.63 1.60
N PHE A 203 -18.08 11.52 2.72
CA PHE A 203 -19.50 11.87 2.72
C PHE A 203 -19.81 13.31 3.11
N PHE A 204 -19.06 13.89 4.06
CA PHE A 204 -19.43 15.18 4.64
C PHE A 204 -18.72 16.38 3.99
N THR A 205 -17.68 16.16 3.19
CA THR A 205 -16.90 17.26 2.59
C THR A 205 -16.61 17.02 1.10
N PRO A 206 -16.53 18.07 0.26
CA PRO A 206 -16.14 17.93 -1.14
C PRO A 206 -14.61 17.83 -1.35
N VAL A 207 -13.82 17.91 -0.27
CA VAL A 207 -12.37 18.07 -0.32
C VAL A 207 -11.69 16.84 -0.93
N MET A 208 -12.06 15.64 -0.48
CA MET A 208 -11.44 14.40 -0.96
C MET A 208 -11.66 14.19 -2.45
N VAL A 209 -12.89 14.44 -2.94
CA VAL A 209 -13.21 14.31 -4.37
C VAL A 209 -12.49 15.37 -5.20
N SER A 210 -12.39 16.61 -4.70
CA SER A 210 -11.68 17.69 -5.38
C SER A 210 -10.19 17.40 -5.53
N VAL A 211 -9.56 16.90 -4.46
CA VAL A 211 -8.14 16.49 -4.48
C VAL A 211 -7.95 15.30 -5.42
N ALA A 212 -8.80 14.27 -5.32
CA ALA A 212 -8.68 13.06 -6.15
C ALA A 212 -8.83 13.33 -7.67
N LYS A 213 -9.56 14.38 -8.05
CA LYS A 213 -9.71 14.84 -9.44
C LYS A 213 -8.60 15.77 -9.92
N SER A 214 -8.02 16.57 -9.01
CA SER A 214 -7.00 17.57 -9.36
C SER A 214 -5.58 17.00 -9.34
N PHE A 215 -5.39 15.92 -8.59
CA PHE A 215 -4.11 15.28 -8.37
C PHE A 215 -3.81 14.24 -9.46
N ASP A 216 -2.67 14.43 -10.14
CA ASP A 216 -2.21 13.59 -11.26
C ASP A 216 -0.83 12.96 -10.95
N ALA A 217 -0.82 12.04 -10.00
CA ALA A 217 0.36 11.26 -9.59
C ALA A 217 -0.03 9.85 -9.10
N PRO A 218 0.93 8.93 -8.87
CA PRO A 218 0.65 7.52 -8.57
C PRO A 218 0.21 7.30 -7.13
N ILE A 219 -0.96 7.83 -6.78
CA ILE A 219 -1.65 7.66 -5.48
C ILE A 219 -2.86 6.73 -5.54
N LYS A 220 -3.18 6.24 -6.74
CA LYS A 220 -4.31 5.36 -7.02
C LYS A 220 -3.95 4.41 -8.15
N LEU A 221 -4.52 3.21 -8.11
CA LEU A 221 -4.49 2.27 -9.23
C LEU A 221 -5.62 2.60 -10.21
N LEU A 222 -5.32 2.55 -11.50
CA LEU A 222 -6.22 2.89 -12.61
C LEU A 222 -6.47 1.65 -13.47
N PHE A 223 -7.71 1.19 -13.52
CA PHE A 223 -8.09 0.02 -14.31
C PHE A 223 -8.98 0.44 -15.48
N PRO A 224 -8.55 0.26 -16.74
CA PRO A 224 -9.32 0.69 -17.90
C PRO A 224 -10.67 -0.04 -17.95
N THR A 225 -11.74 0.71 -18.22
CA THR A 225 -13.12 0.23 -18.29
C THR A 225 -13.65 0.37 -19.71
N ALA A 226 -14.66 -0.43 -20.08
CA ALA A 226 -15.29 -0.36 -21.40
C ALA A 226 -16.25 0.85 -21.56
N ASP A 227 -16.54 1.57 -20.47
CA ASP A 227 -17.42 2.72 -20.43
C ASP A 227 -16.66 4.01 -20.77
N SER A 228 -17.15 4.76 -21.76
CA SER A 228 -16.57 6.02 -22.22
C SER A 228 -16.73 7.15 -21.20
N ALA A 229 -17.75 7.09 -20.34
CA ALA A 229 -18.04 8.12 -19.34
C ALA A 229 -17.19 7.97 -18.07
N ARG A 230 -16.77 6.74 -17.76
CA ARG A 230 -15.89 6.39 -16.64
C ARG A 230 -14.75 5.49 -17.15
N PRO A 231 -13.77 6.07 -17.85
CA PRO A 231 -12.74 5.29 -18.55
C PRO A 231 -11.85 4.48 -17.60
N PHE A 232 -11.80 4.83 -16.32
CA PHE A 232 -11.00 4.12 -15.31
C PHE A 232 -11.79 3.85 -14.04
N SER A 233 -11.73 2.61 -13.57
CA SER A 233 -12.03 2.27 -12.18
C SER A 233 -10.79 2.58 -11.33
N MET A 234 -11.01 3.20 -10.16
CA MET A 234 -9.95 3.72 -9.31
C MET A 234 -9.97 3.04 -7.95
N LEU A 235 -8.79 2.63 -7.46
CA LEU A 235 -8.62 2.15 -6.09
C LEU A 235 -7.51 2.96 -5.39
N GLY A 236 -7.79 3.48 -4.20
CA GLY A 236 -6.81 4.22 -3.42
C GLY A 236 -5.71 3.31 -2.88
N LEU A 237 -4.45 3.75 -2.93
CA LEU A 237 -3.35 2.94 -2.36
C LEU A 237 -3.50 2.79 -0.83
N GLY A 238 -4.10 3.78 -0.16
CA GLY A 238 -4.40 3.72 1.28
C GLY A 238 -5.31 2.54 1.66
N ASP A 239 -6.27 2.21 0.82
CA ASP A 239 -7.22 1.10 1.04
C ASP A 239 -6.57 -0.28 0.90
N ILE A 240 -5.40 -0.34 0.27
CA ILE A 240 -4.57 -1.54 0.15
C ILE A 240 -3.57 -1.59 1.31
N VAL A 241 -2.82 -0.50 1.50
CA VAL A 241 -1.70 -0.46 2.45
C VAL A 241 -2.17 -0.51 3.89
N ILE A 242 -3.16 0.32 4.28
CA ILE A 242 -3.56 0.45 5.68
C ILE A 242 -4.12 -0.86 6.24
N PRO A 243 -5.13 -1.50 5.60
CA PRO A 243 -5.58 -2.82 6.04
C PRO A 243 -4.48 -3.88 5.85
N GLY A 244 -3.68 -3.76 4.79
CA GLY A 244 -2.58 -4.69 4.49
C GLY A 244 -1.52 -4.76 5.60
N ILE A 245 -1.18 -3.65 6.25
CA ILE A 245 -0.27 -3.63 7.40
C ILE A 245 -0.86 -4.40 8.59
N PHE A 246 -2.17 -4.30 8.82
CA PHE A 246 -2.85 -5.08 9.87
C PHE A 246 -2.89 -6.58 9.55
N VAL A 247 -3.15 -6.94 8.29
CA VAL A 247 -3.06 -8.34 7.82
C VAL A 247 -1.62 -8.87 7.91
N ALA A 248 -0.62 -8.03 7.63
CA ALA A 248 0.79 -8.37 7.79
C ALA A 248 1.16 -8.63 9.27
N LEU A 249 0.63 -7.83 10.20
CA LEU A 249 0.77 -8.10 11.64
C LEU A 249 0.21 -9.48 12.01
N ALA A 250 -0.96 -9.86 11.48
CA ALA A 250 -1.53 -11.19 11.71
C ALA A 250 -0.61 -12.32 11.23
N LEU A 251 0.02 -12.15 10.06
CA LEU A 251 1.01 -13.12 9.55
C LEU A 251 2.28 -13.17 10.40
N ARG A 252 2.81 -12.02 10.80
CA ARG A 252 3.99 -11.94 11.68
C ARG A 252 3.71 -12.61 13.03
N PHE A 253 2.49 -12.47 13.57
CA PHE A 253 2.05 -13.13 14.78
C PHE A 253 1.92 -14.65 14.62
N ASP A 254 1.35 -15.14 13.52
CA ASP A 254 1.31 -16.59 13.23
C ASP A 254 2.73 -17.19 13.17
N VAL A 255 3.64 -16.51 12.48
CA VAL A 255 5.04 -16.94 12.31
C VAL A 255 5.80 -16.91 13.63
N SER A 256 5.61 -15.89 14.47
CA SER A 256 6.29 -15.80 15.78
C SER A 256 5.89 -16.93 16.72
N ARG A 257 4.68 -17.48 16.57
CA ARG A 257 4.21 -18.64 17.34
C ARG A 257 4.56 -19.99 16.70
N GLY A 258 5.24 -19.99 15.55
CA GLY A 258 5.56 -21.22 14.80
C GLY A 258 4.31 -21.98 14.33
N ARG A 259 3.16 -21.32 14.24
CA ARG A 259 1.89 -21.94 13.82
C ARG A 259 1.66 -21.77 12.33
N LYS A 260 0.77 -22.59 11.77
CA LYS A 260 0.24 -22.37 10.43
C LYS A 260 -0.46 -21.01 10.39
N PRO A 261 -0.45 -20.29 9.24
CA PRO A 261 -0.98 -18.93 9.14
C PRO A 261 -2.52 -18.91 9.26
N GLN A 262 -3.05 -18.99 10.48
CA GLN A 262 -4.48 -19.09 10.77
C GLN A 262 -5.09 -17.69 10.95
N TYR A 263 -4.44 -16.82 11.73
CA TYR A 263 -4.89 -15.43 11.88
C TYR A 263 -4.75 -14.65 10.58
N PHE A 264 -3.64 -14.86 9.86
CA PHE A 264 -3.44 -14.29 8.54
C PHE A 264 -4.57 -14.66 7.59
N LYS A 265 -4.94 -15.95 7.52
CA LYS A 265 -6.04 -16.39 6.66
C LYS A 265 -7.35 -15.72 7.05
N SER A 266 -7.65 -15.60 8.34
CA SER A 266 -8.87 -14.93 8.79
C SER A 266 -8.89 -13.46 8.41
N ALA A 267 -7.81 -12.73 8.72
CA ALA A 267 -7.70 -11.31 8.40
C ALA A 267 -7.69 -11.04 6.89
N PHE A 268 -7.03 -11.90 6.10
CA PHE A 268 -6.99 -11.80 4.65
C PHE A 268 -8.34 -12.11 3.99
N LEU A 269 -9.10 -13.07 4.53
CA LEU A 269 -10.48 -13.32 4.12
C LEU A 269 -11.38 -12.12 4.44
N GLY A 270 -11.25 -11.55 5.65
CA GLY A 270 -11.96 -10.32 6.01
C GLY A 270 -11.64 -9.15 5.07
N TYR A 271 -10.36 -8.97 4.70
CA TYR A 271 -9.94 -7.95 3.73
C TYR A 271 -10.59 -8.16 2.36
N THR A 272 -10.52 -9.39 1.85
CA THR A 272 -11.08 -9.76 0.54
C THR A 272 -12.59 -9.57 0.52
N PHE A 273 -13.28 -10.02 1.58
CA PHE A 273 -14.72 -9.84 1.74
C PHE A 273 -15.12 -8.36 1.80
N GLY A 274 -14.41 -7.56 2.60
CA GLY A 274 -14.65 -6.12 2.71
C GLY A 274 -14.46 -5.39 1.38
N LEU A 275 -13.41 -5.73 0.62
CA LEU A 275 -13.15 -5.13 -0.68
C LEU A 275 -14.24 -5.49 -1.72
N VAL A 276 -14.67 -6.75 -1.76
CA VAL A 276 -15.79 -7.18 -2.62
C VAL A 276 -17.08 -6.45 -2.22
N LEU A 277 -17.36 -6.33 -0.93
CA LEU A 277 -18.53 -5.62 -0.42
C LEU A 277 -18.51 -4.14 -0.85
N THR A 278 -17.36 -3.46 -0.75
CA THR A 278 -17.20 -2.08 -1.24
C THR A 278 -17.60 -1.96 -2.70
N ILE A 279 -17.11 -2.86 -3.56
CA ILE A 279 -17.42 -2.83 -5.00
C ILE A 279 -18.90 -3.11 -5.27
N VAL A 280 -19.49 -4.08 -4.58
CA VAL A 280 -20.92 -4.39 -4.71
C VAL A 280 -21.78 -3.19 -4.35
N VAL A 281 -21.48 -2.53 -3.23
CA VAL A 281 -22.20 -1.31 -2.81
C VAL A 281 -21.97 -0.18 -3.80
N MET A 282 -20.73 0.08 -4.23
CA MET A 282 -20.44 1.12 -5.22
C MET A 282 -21.21 0.92 -6.53
N ASN A 283 -21.31 -0.32 -7.00
CA ASN A 283 -22.08 -0.67 -8.19
C ASN A 283 -23.60 -0.51 -7.97
N TRP A 284 -24.10 -0.76 -6.76
CA TRP A 284 -25.52 -0.59 -6.44
C TRP A 284 -25.91 0.89 -6.37
N PHE A 285 -25.13 1.71 -5.66
CA PHE A 285 -25.45 3.12 -5.42
C PHE A 285 -24.91 4.07 -6.50
N GLN A 286 -24.07 3.58 -7.41
CA GLN A 286 -23.46 4.36 -8.51
C GLN A 286 -22.74 5.65 -8.06
N ALA A 287 -22.28 5.66 -6.80
CA ALA A 287 -21.62 6.76 -6.13
C ALA A 287 -20.33 6.28 -5.46
N ALA A 288 -19.36 7.17 -5.28
CA ALA A 288 -18.14 6.87 -4.54
C ALA A 288 -18.48 6.56 -3.08
N GLN A 289 -17.94 5.48 -2.56
CA GLN A 289 -18.13 5.04 -1.18
C GLN A 289 -16.77 5.02 -0.47
N PRO A 290 -16.72 5.33 0.83
CA PRO A 290 -15.53 5.15 1.66
C PRO A 290 -15.20 3.66 1.72
N ALA A 291 -14.04 3.24 1.22
CA ALA A 291 -13.68 1.82 1.15
C ALA A 291 -13.39 1.24 2.55
N LEU A 292 -12.80 2.04 3.44
CA LEU A 292 -12.49 1.61 4.80
C LEU A 292 -13.74 1.36 5.64
N LEU A 293 -14.89 1.95 5.27
CA LEU A 293 -16.20 1.68 5.89
C LEU A 293 -16.54 0.18 5.87
N TYR A 294 -16.16 -0.54 4.81
CA TYR A 294 -16.45 -1.98 4.67
C TYR A 294 -15.25 -2.84 5.05
N ILE A 295 -14.04 -2.41 4.69
CA ILE A 295 -12.83 -3.21 4.91
C ILE A 295 -12.49 -3.30 6.40
N VAL A 296 -12.56 -2.20 7.16
CA VAL A 296 -12.20 -2.18 8.58
C VAL A 296 -13.06 -3.15 9.42
N PRO A 297 -14.40 -3.05 9.42
CA PRO A 297 -15.22 -3.98 10.20
C PRO A 297 -15.08 -5.43 9.72
N ALA A 298 -14.87 -5.67 8.42
CA ALA A 298 -14.67 -7.02 7.91
C ALA A 298 -13.35 -7.64 8.41
N VAL A 299 -12.23 -6.92 8.31
CA VAL A 299 -10.92 -7.41 8.75
C VAL A 299 -10.89 -7.65 10.26
N ILE A 300 -11.34 -6.68 11.05
CA ILE A 300 -11.37 -6.80 12.52
C ILE A 300 -12.39 -7.86 12.94
N GLY A 301 -13.57 -7.88 12.32
CA GLY A 301 -14.64 -8.82 12.65
C GLY A 301 -14.28 -10.27 12.38
N PHE A 302 -13.71 -10.58 11.20
CA PHE A 302 -13.25 -11.94 10.88
C PHE A 302 -12.14 -12.41 11.82
N LEU A 303 -11.22 -11.51 12.19
CA LEU A 303 -10.15 -11.83 13.11
C LEU A 303 -10.69 -12.06 14.54
N ALA A 304 -11.59 -11.19 15.00
CA ALA A 304 -12.24 -11.33 16.30
C ALA A 304 -13.08 -12.61 16.39
N ALA A 305 -13.87 -12.93 15.35
CA ALA A 305 -14.66 -14.16 15.28
C ALA A 305 -13.77 -15.40 15.37
N HIS A 306 -12.62 -15.42 14.68
CA HIS A 306 -11.64 -16.49 14.77
C HIS A 306 -11.07 -16.63 16.19
N CYS A 307 -10.72 -15.52 16.84
CA CYS A 307 -10.21 -15.53 18.21
C CYS A 307 -11.25 -16.04 19.21
N ILE A 308 -12.51 -15.64 19.07
CA ILE A 308 -13.61 -16.08 19.92
C ILE A 308 -13.86 -17.58 19.72
N TRP A 309 -13.90 -18.04 18.46
CA TRP A 309 -14.12 -19.45 18.12
C TRP A 309 -13.04 -20.38 18.71
N ASN A 310 -11.78 -19.93 18.73
CA ASN A 310 -10.67 -20.70 19.28
C ASN A 310 -10.43 -20.47 20.78
N GLY A 311 -11.18 -19.59 21.44
CA GLY A 311 -11.01 -19.26 22.86
C GLY A 311 -9.70 -18.50 23.19
N GLU A 312 -9.07 -17.86 22.20
CA GLU A 312 -7.74 -17.24 22.33
C GLU A 312 -7.76 -15.73 22.67
N VAL A 313 -8.88 -15.24 23.22
CA VAL A 313 -9.16 -13.81 23.46
C VAL A 313 -8.05 -13.11 24.28
N LYS A 314 -7.44 -13.80 25.26
CA LYS A 314 -6.37 -13.25 26.12
C LYS A 314 -5.07 -12.92 25.38
N GLN A 315 -4.82 -13.53 24.22
CA GLN A 315 -3.56 -13.35 23.50
C GLN A 315 -3.50 -11.99 22.78
N PHE A 316 -4.65 -11.39 22.45
CA PHE A 316 -4.76 -10.03 21.90
C PHE A 316 -4.55 -8.93 22.94
N GLU A 317 -4.66 -9.25 24.24
CA GLU A 317 -4.42 -8.29 25.31
C GLU A 317 -2.95 -8.10 25.64
N ILE A 318 -2.12 -9.12 25.36
CA ILE A 318 -0.73 -9.25 25.83
C ILE A 318 0.29 -8.88 24.73
N SER A 319 -0.12 -8.86 23.46
CA SER A 319 0.71 -8.42 22.31
C SER A 319 0.43 -6.98 21.91
#